data_AF-A0A150H273-F1
#
_entry.id   AF-A0A150H273-F1
#
_cell.length_a   1.000
_cell.length_b   1.000
_cell.length_c   1.000
_cell.angle_alpha   90.00
_cell.angle_beta   90.00
_cell.angle_gamma   90.00
#
_symmetry.space_group_name_H-M   'P 1'
#
loop_
_entity.id
_entity.type
_entity.pdbx_description
1 polymer ?
#
loop_
_entity_poly.entity_id
_entity_poly.type
_entity_poly.pdbx_seq_one_letter_code
_entity_poly.pdbx_strand_id
1 'polypeptide(L)'
;MCDALGEIFAAGGNAKAAGRVGVCIATCGPGDTNLVTGLADGMMDSIPMVAITGQVPRRMIGTDAFQATPIVEVTHAITKHNYLVLDIKDLPRWHWNSWALA
;
A
#
# COMPACT_ATOMS: atom_id res chain seq x y z
N MET A 1 1.30 -2.45 15.71
CA MET A 1 0.31 -1.37 15.86
C MET A 1 -1.04 -1.99 16.20
N CYS A 2 -1.96 -1.29 16.88
CA CYS A 2 -3.28 -1.84 17.21
C CYS A 2 -4.24 -1.88 16.02
N ASP A 3 -4.02 -1.05 15.01
CA ASP A 3 -4.77 -0.98 13.76
C ASP A 3 -3.87 -0.57 12.58
N ALA A 4 -4.32 -0.82 11.35
CA ALA A 4 -3.55 -0.54 10.13
C ALA A 4 -3.44 0.96 9.83
N LEU A 5 -4.40 1.79 10.27
CA LEU A 5 -4.33 3.24 10.12
C LEU A 5 -3.17 3.82 10.92
N GLY A 6 -2.99 3.36 12.15
CA GLY A 6 -1.85 3.70 12.97
C GLY A 6 -0.54 3.22 12.36
N GLU A 7 -0.55 2.11 11.61
CA GLU A 7 0.66 1.56 11.00
C GLU A 7 1.18 2.47 9.89
N ILE A 8 0.29 2.94 9.01
CA ILE A 8 0.64 3.89 7.94
C ILE A 8 1.09 5.24 8.51
N PHE A 9 0.46 5.73 9.58
CA PHE A 9 0.92 6.95 10.24
C PHE A 9 2.28 6.78 10.95
N ALA A 10 2.52 5.62 11.57
CA ALA A 10 3.82 5.31 12.15
C ALA A 10 4.90 5.22 11.07
N ALA A 11 4.59 4.62 9.91
CA ALA A 11 5.50 4.59 8.76
C ALA A 11 5.82 6.00 8.25
N GLY A 12 4.81 6.87 8.11
CA GLY A 12 5.01 8.26 7.69
C GLY A 12 5.79 9.09 8.71
N GLY A 13 5.52 8.91 10.00
CA GLY A 13 6.28 9.54 11.09
C GLY A 13 7.75 9.08 11.11
N ASN A 14 7.99 7.79 10.92
CA ASN A 14 9.35 7.26 10.79
C ASN A 14 10.06 7.81 9.54
N ALA A 15 9.36 7.93 8.41
CA ALA A 15 9.93 8.50 7.20
C ALA A 15 10.37 9.96 7.41
N LYS A 16 9.50 10.77 8.01
CA LYS A 16 9.78 12.18 8.39
C LYS A 16 10.97 12.28 9.35
N ALA A 17 11.05 11.41 10.36
CA ALA A 17 12.09 11.47 11.38
C ALA A 17 13.45 10.92 10.91
N ALA A 18 13.46 9.85 10.11
CA ALA A 18 14.67 9.15 9.71
C ALA A 18 15.23 9.63 8.35
N GLY A 19 14.45 10.38 7.56
CA GLY A 19 14.83 10.77 6.20
C GLY A 19 14.97 9.57 5.25
N ARG A 20 14.15 8.53 5.46
CA ARG A 20 14.14 7.27 4.68
C ARG A 20 12.71 6.92 4.29
N VAL A 21 12.54 6.00 3.35
CA VAL A 21 11.21 5.49 2.95
C VAL A 21 10.55 4.78 4.15
N GLY A 22 9.33 5.20 4.50
CA GLY A 22 8.48 4.51 5.47
C GLY A 22 7.83 3.28 4.85
N VAL A 23 7.71 2.18 5.59
CA VAL A 23 7.11 0.94 5.08
C VAL A 23 6.05 0.43 6.04
N CYS A 24 4.90 0.04 5.51
CA CYS A 24 3.85 -0.68 6.23
C CYS A 24 3.33 -1.87 5.41
N ILE A 25 2.79 -2.87 6.10
CA ILE A 25 2.28 -4.10 5.50
C ILE A 25 0.89 -4.40 6.06
N ALA A 26 -0.12 -4.49 5.21
CA ALA A 26 -1.48 -4.85 5.61
C ALA A 26 -2.00 -6.07 4.82
N THR A 27 -2.98 -6.77 5.40
CA THR A 27 -3.75 -7.77 4.65
C THR A 27 -4.73 -7.11 3.67
N CYS A 28 -5.38 -7.90 2.82
CA CYS A 28 -6.42 -7.42 1.90
C CYS A 28 -7.69 -6.95 2.63
N GLY A 29 -8.55 -6.22 1.94
CA GLY A 29 -9.90 -5.92 2.41
C GLY A 29 -9.92 -4.89 3.55
N PRO A 30 -10.36 -5.25 4.77
CA PRO A 30 -10.34 -4.30 5.88
C PRO A 30 -8.93 -3.84 6.26
N GLY A 31 -7.89 -4.63 5.96
CA GLY A 31 -6.51 -4.23 6.24
C GLY A 31 -6.03 -3.10 5.32
N ASP A 32 -6.22 -3.28 4.01
CA ASP A 32 -5.73 -2.35 2.99
C ASP A 32 -6.56 -1.06 2.93
N THR A 33 -7.88 -1.14 3.10
CA THR A 33 -8.77 0.03 3.17
C THR A 33 -8.46 0.95 4.35
N ASN A 34 -7.98 0.40 5.46
CA ASN A 34 -7.56 1.21 6.62
C ASN A 34 -6.27 2.03 6.35
N LEU A 35 -5.54 1.74 5.28
CA LEU A 35 -4.38 2.55 4.89
C LEU A 35 -4.76 3.81 4.12
N VAL A 36 -5.99 3.90 3.58
CA VAL A 36 -6.44 4.96 2.65
C VAL A 36 -6.18 6.37 3.18
N THR A 37 -6.52 6.63 4.45
CA THR A 37 -6.32 7.96 5.05
C THR A 37 -4.84 8.32 5.14
N GLY A 38 -3.99 7.37 5.57
CA GLY A 38 -2.55 7.64 5.69
C GLY A 38 -1.83 7.70 4.34
N LEU A 39 -2.32 6.99 3.31
CA LEU A 39 -1.82 7.13 1.94
C LEU A 39 -2.14 8.52 1.38
N ALA A 40 -3.36 9.01 1.58
CA ALA A 40 -3.74 10.36 1.19
C ALA A 40 -2.91 11.42 1.93
N ASP A 41 -2.73 11.27 3.25
CA ASP A 41 -1.85 12.14 4.05
C ASP A 41 -0.42 12.16 3.50
N GLY A 42 0.17 10.97 3.30
CA GLY A 42 1.50 10.84 2.74
C GLY A 42 1.66 11.47 1.35
N MET A 43 0.66 11.33 0.48
CA MET A 43 0.68 11.96 -0.85
C MET A 43 0.60 13.49 -0.76
N MET A 44 -0.26 14.03 0.11
CA MET A 44 -0.41 15.48 0.28
C MET A 44 0.83 16.13 0.91
N ASP A 45 1.48 15.43 1.85
CA ASP A 45 2.66 15.91 2.56
C ASP A 45 3.99 15.52 1.86
N SER A 46 3.93 14.85 0.71
CA SER A 46 5.12 14.33 0.00
C SER A 46 6.02 13.45 0.89
N ILE A 47 5.41 12.57 1.69
CA ILE A 47 6.13 11.64 2.56
C ILE A 47 6.52 10.40 1.75
N PRO A 48 7.81 10.04 1.69
CA PRO A 48 8.24 8.85 0.96
C PRO A 48 7.81 7.58 1.70
N MET A 49 6.90 6.80 1.08
CA MET A 49 6.35 5.60 1.70
C MET A 49 6.07 4.48 0.69
N VAL A 50 6.18 3.24 1.17
CA VAL A 50 5.77 2.02 0.45
C VAL A 50 4.79 1.22 1.32
N ALA A 51 3.55 1.09 0.84
CA ALA A 51 2.55 0.21 1.44
C ALA A 51 2.49 -1.12 0.66
N ILE A 52 2.67 -2.24 1.37
CA ILE A 52 2.55 -3.58 0.80
C ILE A 52 1.24 -4.18 1.30
N THR A 53 0.34 -4.52 0.39
CA THR A 53 -0.95 -5.10 0.74
C THR A 53 -1.07 -6.54 0.24
N GLY A 54 -1.68 -7.40 1.04
CA GLY A 54 -2.18 -8.69 0.57
C GLY A 54 -3.29 -8.49 -0.45
N GLN A 55 -3.56 -9.54 -1.24
CA GLN A 55 -4.72 -9.61 -2.13
C GLN A 55 -5.23 -11.06 -2.16
N VAL A 56 -6.51 -11.23 -2.50
CA VAL A 56 -7.09 -12.56 -2.75
C VAL A 56 -6.35 -13.29 -3.89
N PRO A 57 -6.41 -14.63 -3.95
CA PRO A 57 -5.82 -15.37 -5.07
C PRO A 57 -6.32 -14.84 -6.41
N ARG A 58 -5.42 -14.71 -7.40
CA ARG A 58 -5.70 -14.08 -8.71
C ARG A 58 -7.01 -14.52 -9.37
N ARG A 59 -7.37 -15.81 -9.26
CA ARG A 59 -8.60 -16.38 -9.82
C ARG A 59 -9.90 -15.87 -9.18
N MET A 60 -9.80 -15.20 -8.03
CA MET A 60 -10.91 -14.68 -7.22
C MET A 60 -11.01 -13.15 -7.31
N ILE A 61 -10.11 -12.49 -8.05
CA ILE A 61 -10.16 -11.03 -8.23
C ILE A 61 -11.42 -10.70 -9.05
N GLY A 62 -12.24 -9.78 -8.54
CA GLY A 62 -13.50 -9.36 -9.18
C GLY A 62 -14.70 -10.28 -8.97
N THR A 63 -14.61 -11.27 -8.06
CA THR A 63 -15.70 -12.22 -7.78
C THR A 63 -16.37 -11.99 -6.42
N ASP A 64 -16.24 -10.80 -5.84
CA ASP A 64 -16.69 -10.47 -4.47
C ASP A 64 -16.25 -11.50 -3.41
N ALA A 65 -15.01 -11.98 -3.56
CA ALA A 65 -14.44 -12.96 -2.64
C ALA A 65 -14.27 -12.38 -1.22
N PHE A 66 -14.16 -13.26 -0.23
CA PHE A 66 -13.92 -12.86 1.15
C PHE A 66 -12.68 -11.97 1.26
N GLN A 67 -12.86 -10.77 1.84
CA GLN A 67 -11.82 -9.74 1.99
C GLN A 67 -11.23 -9.23 0.66
N ALA A 68 -11.90 -9.42 -0.47
CA ALA A 68 -11.51 -8.80 -1.73
C ALA A 68 -11.83 -7.30 -1.71
N THR A 69 -10.84 -6.47 -2.03
CA THR A 69 -11.06 -5.05 -2.28
C THR A 69 -10.26 -4.64 -3.51
N PRO A 70 -10.85 -3.86 -4.43
CA PRO A 70 -10.16 -3.28 -5.58
C PRO A 70 -9.24 -2.13 -5.10
N ILE A 71 -8.22 -2.45 -4.30
CA ILE A 71 -7.42 -1.45 -3.59
C ILE A 71 -6.59 -0.59 -4.54
N VAL A 72 -6.19 -1.13 -5.70
CA VAL A 72 -5.47 -0.37 -6.73
C VAL A 72 -6.35 0.75 -7.28
N GLU A 73 -7.63 0.45 -7.52
CA GLU A 73 -8.61 1.40 -7.99
C GLU A 73 -8.94 2.44 -6.90
N VAL A 74 -9.16 1.99 -5.65
CA VAL A 74 -9.44 2.86 -4.50
C VAL A 74 -8.30 3.85 -4.25
N THR A 75 -7.05 3.41 -4.38
CA THR A 75 -5.87 4.23 -4.04
C THR A 75 -5.26 4.97 -5.22
N HIS A 76 -5.83 4.85 -6.43
CA HIS A 76 -5.25 5.43 -7.65
C HIS A 76 -5.05 6.95 -7.54
N ALA A 77 -6.01 7.68 -6.98
CA ALA A 77 -5.96 9.14 -6.86
C ALA A 77 -5.14 9.64 -5.67
N ILE A 78 -4.75 8.76 -4.75
CA ILE A 78 -4.11 9.10 -3.47
C ILE A 78 -2.74 8.41 -3.30
N THR A 79 -2.18 7.90 -4.38
CA THR A 79 -0.82 7.36 -4.43
C THR A 79 -0.10 7.90 -5.65
N LYS A 80 1.22 8.06 -5.56
CA LYS A 80 2.04 8.43 -6.71
C LYS A 80 2.04 7.33 -7.78
N HIS A 81 2.18 6.08 -7.33
CA HIS A 81 2.01 4.87 -8.13
C HIS A 81 1.50 3.73 -7.24
N ASN A 82 0.72 2.83 -7.83
CA ASN A 82 0.33 1.56 -7.22
C ASN A 82 0.37 0.44 -8.27
N TYR A 83 0.53 -0.80 -7.81
CA TYR A 83 0.75 -1.95 -8.70
C TYR A 83 -0.01 -3.18 -8.20
N LEU A 84 -0.59 -3.94 -9.14
CA LEU A 84 -1.11 -5.29 -8.88
C LEU A 84 -0.12 -6.33 -9.43
N VAL A 85 0.53 -7.07 -8.54
CA VAL A 85 1.48 -8.12 -8.94
C VAL A 85 0.71 -9.38 -9.35
N LEU A 86 0.74 -9.71 -10.64
CA LEU A 86 0.03 -10.86 -11.21
C LEU A 86 0.95 -12.08 -11.46
N ASP A 87 2.26 -11.87 -11.63
CA ASP A 87 3.26 -12.92 -11.78
C ASP A 87 4.40 -12.69 -10.77
N ILE A 88 4.87 -13.77 -10.16
CA ILE A 88 6.01 -13.75 -9.24
C ILE A 88 7.29 -13.23 -9.92
N LYS A 89 7.43 -13.44 -11.23
CA LYS A 89 8.56 -12.93 -12.02
C LYS A 89 8.62 -11.41 -12.06
N ASP A 90 7.48 -10.74 -11.87
CA ASP A 90 7.39 -9.28 -11.86
C ASP A 90 7.69 -8.67 -10.49
N LEU A 91 7.67 -9.49 -9.42
CA LEU A 91 7.84 -9.00 -8.06
C LEU A 91 9.17 -8.22 -7.86
N PRO A 92 10.33 -8.67 -8.36
CA PRO A 92 11.58 -7.91 -8.21
C PRO A 92 11.52 -6.54 -8.88
N ARG A 93 10.87 -6.45 -10.06
CA ARG A 93 10.70 -5.19 -10.80
C ARG A 93 9.83 -4.21 -10.03
N TRP A 94 8.68 -4.67 -9.54
CA TRP A 94 7.77 -3.80 -8.80
C TRP A 94 8.34 -3.40 -7.45
N HIS A 95 9.05 -4.31 -6.76
CA HIS A 95 9.80 -3.97 -5.57
C HIS A 95 10.78 -2.83 -5.84
N TRP A 96 11.65 -2.93 -6.84
CA TRP A 96 12.60 -1.87 -7.18
C TRP A 96 11.90 -0.53 -7.49
N ASN A 97 10.88 -0.56 -8.33
CA ASN A 97 10.14 0.65 -8.71
C ASN A 97 9.47 1.34 -7.52
N SER A 98 8.88 0.56 -6.60
CA SER A 98 8.26 1.11 -5.39
C SER A 98 9.24 1.92 -4.56
N TRP A 99 10.49 1.46 -4.40
CA TRP A 99 11.50 2.20 -3.65
C TRP A 99 12.06 3.42 -4.40
N ALA A 100 12.18 3.33 -5.72
CA ALA A 100 12.69 4.43 -6.55
C ALA A 100 11.68 5.58 -6.71
N LEU A 101 10.38 5.26 -6.63
CA LEU A 101 9.29 6.21 -6.89
C LEU A 101 8.57 6.66 -5.63
N ALA A 102 8.81 6.04 -4.48
CA ALA A 102 8.29 6.46 -3.18
C ALA A 102 8.54 7.95 -2.91
#